data_AF-A0A7J4Q3Z4-F1
#
_entry.id   AF-A0A7J4Q3Z4-F1
#
_cell.length_a   1.000
_cell.length_b   1.000
_cell.length_c   1.000
_cell.angle_alpha   90.00
_cell.angle_beta   90.00
_cell.angle_gamma   90.00
#
_symmetry.space_group_name_H-M   'P 1'
#
loop_
_entity.id
_entity.type
_entity.pdbx_description
1 polymer ?
#
loop_
_entity_poly.entity_id
_entity_poly.type
_entity_poly.pdbx_seq_one_letter_code
_entity_poly.pdbx_strand_id
1 'polypeptide(L)'
;MGIVEMMKFDDSVNLTRGPWWLWGIGIGIVNMVVTVILEIMKLAMDMDAVMDIVGLVFTVVFVWMALGVWVGRLRNRGYTEPVEFALRIILVPWGLVECGFLAGASEE
;
A
#
# COMPACT_ATOMS: atom_id res chain seq x y z
N MET A 1 5.60 -4.85 23.97
CA MET A 1 5.03 -4.83 22.61
C MET A 1 6.16 -4.92 21.61
N GLY A 2 6.30 -6.06 20.94
CA GLY A 2 7.31 -6.19 19.89
C GLY A 2 6.93 -5.36 18.66
N ILE A 3 7.92 -4.94 17.86
CA ILE A 3 7.69 -4.35 16.51
C ILE A 3 6.71 -5.22 15.70
N VAL A 4 6.76 -6.54 15.92
CA VAL A 4 5.90 -7.55 15.29
C VAL A 4 4.42 -7.43 15.71
N GLU A 5 4.14 -7.04 16.96
CA GLU A 5 2.75 -6.79 17.42
C GLU A 5 2.20 -5.46 16.90
N MET A 6 3.05 -4.45 16.72
CA MET A 6 2.65 -3.16 16.14
C MET A 6 2.40 -3.24 14.63
N MET A 7 2.97 -4.24 13.95
CA MET A 7 2.73 -4.55 12.54
C MET A 7 1.51 -5.45 12.31
N LYS A 8 0.82 -5.89 13.35
CA LYS A 8 -0.51 -6.50 13.20
C LYS A 8 -1.47 -5.39 12.82
N PHE A 9 -1.48 -5.04 11.53
CA PHE A 9 -2.55 -4.27 10.93
C PHE A 9 -3.88 -4.85 11.42
N ASP A 10 -4.82 -3.98 11.81
CA ASP A 10 -6.10 -4.37 12.41
C ASP A 10 -6.64 -5.65 11.77
N ASP A 11 -6.89 -6.67 12.59
CA ASP A 11 -7.31 -8.00 12.16
C ASP A 11 -8.66 -7.98 11.42
N SER A 12 -9.40 -6.87 11.53
CA SER A 12 -10.63 -6.61 10.76
C SER A 12 -10.38 -6.37 9.26
N VAL A 13 -9.17 -5.99 8.86
CA VAL A 13 -8.88 -5.61 7.47
C VAL A 13 -8.77 -6.86 6.61
N ASN A 14 -9.78 -7.06 5.76
CA ASN A 14 -9.91 -8.19 4.85
C ASN A 14 -10.49 -7.71 3.51
N LEU A 15 -9.72 -7.82 2.42
CA LEU A 15 -10.10 -7.29 1.10
C LEU A 15 -10.26 -8.41 0.08
N THR A 16 -11.40 -8.44 -0.60
CA THR A 16 -11.61 -9.26 -1.80
C THR A 16 -10.90 -8.64 -3.02
N ARG A 17 -10.82 -9.36 -4.14
CA ARG A 17 -10.03 -8.93 -5.31
C ARG A 17 -10.48 -7.59 -5.90
N GLY A 18 -11.80 -7.37 -6.00
CA GLY A 18 -12.36 -6.13 -6.57
C GLY A 18 -11.98 -4.87 -5.76
N PRO A 19 -12.30 -4.83 -4.46
CA PRO A 19 -11.86 -3.76 -3.56
C PRO A 19 -10.34 -3.57 -3.54
N TRP A 20 -9.55 -4.64 -3.61
CA TRP A 20 -8.09 -4.51 -3.66
C TRP A 20 -7.62 -3.73 -4.89
N TRP A 21 -8.17 -4.02 -6.08
CA TRP A 21 -7.88 -3.24 -7.29
C TRP A 21 -8.37 -1.79 -7.20
N LEU A 22 -9.58 -1.57 -6.67
CA LEU A 22 -10.12 -0.22 -6.50
C LEU A 22 -9.23 0.62 -5.58
N TRP A 23 -8.81 0.07 -4.45
CA TRP A 23 -7.88 0.73 -3.55
C TRP A 23 -6.52 0.93 -4.21
N GLY A 24 -5.93 -0.08 -4.83
CA GLY A 24 -4.62 0.02 -5.48
C GLY A 24 -4.58 1.08 -6.58
N ILE A 25 -5.61 1.13 -7.44
CA ILE A 25 -5.73 2.14 -8.50
C ILE A 25 -6.00 3.52 -7.90
N GLY A 26 -6.92 3.63 -6.95
CA GLY A 26 -7.27 4.91 -6.32
C GLY A 26 -6.06 5.54 -5.62
N ILE A 27 -5.32 4.73 -4.86
CA ILE A 27 -4.04 5.08 -4.25
C ILE A 27 -3.07 5.56 -5.35
N GLY A 28 -2.83 4.77 -6.41
CA GLY A 28 -1.96 5.17 -7.52
C GLY A 28 -2.30 6.52 -8.16
N ILE A 29 -3.59 6.79 -8.39
CA ILE A 29 -4.06 8.08 -8.94
C ILE A 29 -3.76 9.23 -7.98
N VAL A 30 -4.09 9.07 -6.69
CA VAL A 30 -3.83 10.11 -5.68
C VAL A 30 -2.34 10.46 -5.62
N ASN A 31 -1.45 9.45 -5.66
CA ASN A 31 -0.01 9.71 -5.66
C ASN A 31 0.47 10.43 -6.90
N MET A 32 -0.04 10.07 -8.07
CA MET A 32 0.28 10.77 -9.30
C MET A 32 -0.13 12.25 -9.22
N VAL A 33 -1.35 12.54 -8.77
CA VAL A 33 -1.86 13.91 -8.62
C VAL A 33 -1.02 14.70 -7.63
N VAL A 34 -0.72 14.14 -6.46
CA VAL A 34 0.07 14.84 -5.43
C VAL A 34 1.50 15.08 -5.92
N THR A 35 2.12 14.10 -6.58
CA THR A 35 3.47 14.27 -7.15
C THR A 35 3.50 15.43 -8.15
N VAL A 36 2.51 15.50 -9.05
CA VAL A 36 2.41 16.61 -10.01
C VAL A 36 2.24 17.96 -9.31
N ILE A 37 1.42 18.04 -8.27
CA ILE A 37 1.24 19.28 -7.50
C ILE A 37 2.55 19.71 -6.85
N LEU A 38 3.29 18.78 -6.23
CA LEU A 38 4.57 19.09 -5.59
C LEU A 38 5.60 19.60 -6.59
N GLU A 39 5.70 18.99 -7.77
CA GLU A 39 6.60 19.44 -8.83
C GLU A 39 6.24 20.84 -9.36
N ILE A 40 4.94 21.14 -9.53
CA ILE A 40 4.48 22.48 -9.91
C ILE A 40 4.87 23.51 -8.83
N MET A 41 4.68 23.17 -7.56
CA MET A 41 4.97 24.10 -6.46
C MET A 41 6.47 24.33 -6.28
N LYS A 42 7.32 23.32 -6.50
CA LYS A 42 8.79 23.48 -6.54
C LYS A 42 9.18 24.55 -7.55
N LEU A 43 8.71 24.40 -8.79
CA LEU A 43 8.96 25.33 -9.90
C LEU A 43 8.42 26.75 -9.63
N ALA A 44 7.24 26.86 -9.03
CA ALA A 44 6.57 28.14 -8.84
C ALA A 44 7.10 28.95 -7.65
N MET A 45 7.63 28.29 -6.62
CA MET A 45 7.94 28.92 -5.33
C MET A 45 9.43 28.90 -4.95
N ASP A 46 10.30 28.27 -5.74
CA ASP A 46 11.76 28.15 -5.46
C ASP A 46 12.03 27.55 -4.07
N MET A 47 11.18 26.61 -3.64
CA MET A 47 11.19 25.97 -2.32
C MET A 47 11.54 24.48 -2.41
N ASP A 48 12.57 24.14 -3.19
CA ASP A 48 12.95 22.76 -3.50
C ASP A 48 13.14 21.90 -2.25
N ALA A 49 13.96 22.37 -1.29
CA ALA A 49 14.28 21.60 -0.09
C ALA A 49 13.06 21.31 0.81
N VAL A 50 12.09 22.24 0.87
CA VAL A 50 10.87 22.05 1.67
C VAL A 50 9.95 21.04 0.97
N MET A 51 9.80 21.16 -0.35
CA MET A 51 8.95 20.26 -1.12
C MET A 51 9.49 18.84 -1.21
N ASP A 52 10.81 18.65 -1.16
CA ASP A 52 11.41 17.32 -1.04
C ASP A 52 11.04 16.64 0.28
N ILE A 53 11.06 17.39 1.40
CA ILE A 53 10.64 16.86 2.70
C ILE A 53 9.15 16.52 2.68
N VAL A 54 8.30 17.40 2.14
CA VAL A 54 6.85 17.14 2.01
C VAL A 54 6.60 15.91 1.14
N GLY A 55 7.31 15.79 0.01
CA GLY A 55 7.24 14.62 -0.87
C GLY A 55 7.67 13.33 -0.17
N LEU A 56 8.72 13.37 0.65
CA LEU A 56 9.17 12.23 1.44
C LEU A 56 8.10 11.80 2.45
N VAL A 57 7.53 12.73 3.22
CA VAL A 57 6.47 12.43 4.19
C VAL A 57 5.26 11.82 3.48
N PHE A 58 4.86 12.40 2.35
CA PHE A 58 3.75 11.88 1.56
C PHE A 58 4.04 10.46 1.04
N THR A 59 5.27 10.21 0.56
CA THR A 59 5.71 8.89 0.10
C THR A 59 5.65 7.85 1.22
N VAL A 60 6.07 8.20 2.43
CA VAL A 60 6.00 7.29 3.59
C VAL A 60 4.55 6.91 3.91
N VAL A 61 3.64 7.91 3.95
CA VAL A 61 2.21 7.66 4.17
C VAL A 61 1.63 6.77 3.06
N PHE A 62 2.02 7.02 1.82
CA PHE A 62 1.60 6.24 0.66
C PHE A 62 2.01 4.77 0.75
N VAL A 63 3.29 4.52 1.04
CA VAL A 63 3.81 3.17 1.23
C VAL A 63 3.05 2.46 2.34
N TRP A 64 2.77 3.16 3.45
CA TRP A 64 2.02 2.59 4.57
C TRP A 64 0.60 2.18 4.19
N MET A 65 -0.11 3.02 3.44
CA MET A 65 -1.46 2.71 2.92
C MET A 65 -1.42 1.53 1.95
N ALA A 66 -0.45 1.50 1.03
CA ALA A 66 -0.27 0.40 0.11
C ALA A 66 -0.07 -0.92 0.88
N LEU A 67 0.85 -0.95 1.85
CA LEU A 67 1.07 -2.14 2.69
C LEU A 67 -0.22 -2.64 3.34
N GLY A 68 -1.07 -1.73 3.86
CA GLY A 68 -2.38 -2.10 4.42
C GLY A 68 -3.31 -2.79 3.41
N VAL A 69 -3.36 -2.30 2.17
CA VAL A 69 -4.18 -2.89 1.08
C VAL A 69 -3.65 -4.29 0.72
N TRP A 70 -2.33 -4.43 0.64
CA TRP A 70 -1.67 -5.71 0.38
C TRP A 70 -1.91 -6.73 1.48
N VAL A 71 -1.72 -6.33 2.75
CA VAL A 71 -1.97 -7.20 3.91
C VAL A 71 -3.44 -7.61 3.97
N GLY A 72 -4.37 -6.68 3.76
CA GLY A 72 -5.80 -6.98 3.75
C GLY A 72 -6.20 -8.05 2.74
N ARG A 73 -5.59 -8.03 1.56
CA ARG A 73 -5.81 -9.05 0.53
C ARG A 73 -5.15 -10.38 0.86
N LEU A 74 -3.95 -10.37 1.39
CA LEU A 74 -3.27 -11.58 1.83
C LEU A 74 -4.02 -12.26 2.98
N ARG A 75 -4.60 -11.50 3.90
CA ARG A 75 -5.46 -12.03 4.97
C ARG A 75 -6.73 -12.66 4.43
N ASN A 76 -7.37 -12.06 3.42
CA ASN A 76 -8.50 -12.69 2.71
C ASN A 76 -8.15 -14.08 2.15
N ARG A 77 -6.88 -14.29 1.79
CA ARG A 77 -6.35 -15.56 1.27
C ARG A 77 -5.89 -16.53 2.37
N GLY A 78 -6.10 -16.19 3.64
CA GLY A 78 -5.84 -17.05 4.78
C GLY A 78 -4.47 -16.87 5.43
N TYR A 79 -3.64 -15.92 4.99
CA TYR A 79 -2.37 -15.63 5.65
C TYR A 79 -2.61 -14.85 6.94
N THR A 80 -1.91 -15.24 8.00
CA THR A 80 -2.09 -14.64 9.34
C THR A 80 -0.78 -14.21 9.97
N GLU A 81 0.36 -14.69 9.47
CA GLU A 81 1.66 -14.38 10.03
C GLU A 81 2.34 -13.18 9.34
N PRO A 82 2.95 -12.25 10.11
CA PRO A 82 3.66 -11.10 9.55
C PRO A 82 4.77 -11.45 8.54
N VAL A 83 5.47 -12.57 8.77
CA VAL A 83 6.54 -13.04 7.88
C VAL A 83 5.96 -13.46 6.52
N GLU A 84 4.80 -14.10 6.52
CA GLU A 84 4.10 -14.51 5.29
C GLU A 84 3.63 -13.31 4.47
N PHE A 85 3.19 -12.24 5.13
CA PHE A 85 2.86 -10.98 4.48
C PHE A 85 4.10 -10.35 3.86
N ALA A 86 5.17 -10.18 4.63
CA ALA A 86 6.40 -9.52 4.18
C ALA A 86 7.03 -10.22 2.98
N LEU A 87 7.14 -11.55 3.02
CA LEU A 87 7.71 -12.34 1.91
C LEU A 87 6.93 -12.13 0.61
N ARG A 88 5.60 -12.13 0.67
CA ARG A 88 4.75 -11.99 -0.53
C ARG A 88 4.75 -10.58 -1.08
N ILE A 89 4.81 -9.58 -0.22
CA ILE A 89 4.89 -8.18 -0.63
C ILE A 89 6.23 -7.87 -1.32
N ILE A 90 7.34 -8.44 -0.82
CA ILE A 90 8.69 -8.19 -1.36
C ILE A 90 8.95 -8.99 -2.65
N LEU A 91 8.41 -10.21 -2.77
CA LEU A 91 8.63 -11.07 -3.93
C LEU A 91 7.77 -10.63 -5.14
N VAL A 92 8.26 -9.63 -5.87
CA VAL A 92 7.69 -9.19 -7.16
C VAL A 92 8.09 -10.17 -8.27
N PRO A 93 7.19 -10.59 -9.19
CA PRO A 93 5.80 -10.15 -9.33
C PRO A 93 4.79 -11.02 -8.56
N TRP A 94 5.26 -12.03 -7.83
CA TRP A 94 4.39 -13.06 -7.27
C TRP A 94 3.33 -12.49 -6.34
N GLY A 95 3.69 -11.58 -5.43
CA GLY A 95 2.71 -10.90 -4.60
C GLY A 95 1.60 -10.22 -5.41
N LEU A 96 1.96 -9.58 -6.53
CA LEU A 96 1.01 -8.87 -7.39
C LEU A 96 0.05 -9.86 -8.06
N VAL A 97 0.59 -10.96 -8.56
CA VAL A 97 -0.21 -12.05 -9.14
C VAL A 97 -1.19 -12.60 -8.10
N GLU A 98 -0.67 -12.84 -6.91
CA GLU A 98 -1.37 -13.45 -5.79
C GLU A 98 -2.50 -12.58 -5.24
N CYS A 99 -2.25 -11.27 -5.10
CA CYS A 99 -3.25 -10.32 -4.62
C CYS A 99 -4.23 -9.89 -5.71
N GLY A 100 -3.74 -9.65 -6.93
CA GLY A 100 -4.51 -9.04 -8.01
C GLY A 100 -5.32 -10.02 -8.86
N PHE A 101 -4.88 -11.27 -9.02
CA PHE A 101 -5.48 -12.15 -10.03
C PHE A 101 -6.09 -13.42 -9.44
N LEU A 102 -5.47 -14.01 -8.43
CA LEU A 102 -6.01 -15.22 -7.78
C LEU A 102 -7.27 -14.91 -6.97
N ALA A 103 -8.20 -15.86 -6.93
CA ALA A 103 -9.41 -15.78 -6.11
C ALA A 103 -9.08 -15.84 -4.62
N GLY A 104 -9.96 -15.26 -3.80
CA GLY A 104 -9.90 -15.32 -2.33
C GLY A 104 -10.53 -16.58 -1.76
N ALA A 105 -10.20 -16.90 -0.50
CA ALA A 105 -10.86 -18.01 0.21
C ALA A 105 -12.33 -17.68 0.56
N SER A 106 -12.70 -16.40 0.56
CA SER A 106 -14.04 -15.89 0.86
C SER A 106 -14.85 -15.50 -0.39
N GLU A 107 -14.41 -15.89 -1.60
CA GLU A 107 -15.09 -15.61 -2.86
C GLU A 107 -15.93 -16.81 -3.36
N GLU A 108 -16.12 -17.83 -2.51
CA GLU A 108 -17.07 -18.94 -2.66
C GLU A 108 -18.36 -18.69 -1.86
#